data_AF-R0E735-F1
#
_entry.id   AF-R0E735-F1
#
_cell.length_a   1.000
_cell.length_b   1.000
_cell.length_c   1.000
_cell.angle_alpha   90.00
_cell.angle_beta   90.00
_cell.angle_gamma   90.00
#
_symmetry.space_group_name_H-M   'P 1'
#
loop_
_entity.id
_entity.type
_entity.pdbx_description
1 polymer ?
#
loop_
_entity_poly.entity_id
_entity_poly.type
_entity_poly.pdbx_seq_one_letter_code
_entity_poly.pdbx_strand_id
1 'polypeptide(L)'
;MVRRRLSTLSKTALKVAHDCAADLPRARIVFASRHGELRRTAGILADIENAAPVSPTAFSLSVLNAMSGVFGIARGDTSPAIAVSAGPATLGLALLEAHAQYASDPASPVLLVYADEPADTRFGSVADEVDTCALAVLLDGSAKASLMCSHGLATERRDTANVMTTQSQAVLHCLSSRTSGTWQHASSSWSWQWREGPWQAH
;
A
#
# COMPACT_ATOMS: atom_id res chain seq x y z
N MET A 1 -1.98 16.53 18.81
CA MET A 1 -3.40 16.86 18.49
C MET A 1 -3.94 16.09 17.27
N VAL A 2 -3.15 15.86 16.20
CA VAL A 2 -3.56 15.14 14.97
C VAL A 2 -3.96 13.68 15.21
N ARG A 3 -3.25 12.95 16.07
CA ARG A 3 -3.46 11.49 16.30
C ARG A 3 -4.89 11.10 16.71
N ARG A 4 -5.65 11.97 17.39
CA ARG A 4 -7.04 11.69 17.81
C ARG A 4 -8.05 11.77 16.65
N ARG A 5 -7.70 12.42 15.54
CA ARG A 5 -8.59 12.65 14.38
C ARG A 5 -8.41 11.59 13.27
N LEU A 6 -7.39 10.74 13.40
CA LEU A 6 -7.05 9.69 12.45
C LEU A 6 -7.93 8.44 12.66
N SER A 7 -8.26 7.77 11.55
CA SER A 7 -8.93 6.46 11.56
C SER A 7 -7.99 5.38 12.12
N THR A 8 -8.51 4.17 12.35
CA THR A 8 -7.65 3.03 12.69
C THR A 8 -6.69 2.70 11.55
N LEU A 9 -7.19 2.68 10.30
CA LEU A 9 -6.38 2.49 9.10
C LEU A 9 -5.21 3.49 9.02
N SER A 10 -5.53 4.79 9.11
CA SER A 10 -4.56 5.88 9.14
C SER A 10 -3.48 5.67 10.21
N LYS A 11 -3.88 5.29 11.43
CA LYS A 11 -2.95 5.08 12.55
C LYS A 11 -2.01 3.92 12.28
N THR A 12 -2.51 2.81 11.77
CA THR A 12 -1.68 1.63 11.47
C THR A 12 -0.73 1.92 10.32
N ALA A 13 -1.20 2.56 9.24
CA ALA A 13 -0.38 2.99 8.11
C ALA A 13 0.76 3.92 8.56
N LEU A 14 0.46 4.95 9.36
CA LEU A 14 1.47 5.87 9.88
C LEU A 14 2.43 5.20 10.87
N LYS A 15 1.97 4.20 11.63
CA LYS A 15 2.84 3.43 12.54
C LYS A 15 3.89 2.66 11.75
N VAL A 16 3.48 1.85 10.75
CA VAL A 16 4.43 1.07 9.94
C VAL A 16 5.35 1.98 9.12
N ALA A 17 4.84 3.10 8.60
CA ALA A 17 5.65 4.10 7.91
C ALA A 17 6.71 4.72 8.81
N HIS A 18 6.33 5.10 10.03
CA HIS A 18 7.24 5.71 10.99
C HIS A 18 8.32 4.75 11.46
N ASP A 19 7.95 3.50 11.77
CA ASP A 19 8.90 2.47 12.17
C ASP A 19 9.89 2.15 11.04
N CYS A 20 9.40 2.04 9.80
CA CYS A 20 10.22 1.64 8.65
C CYS A 20 11.19 2.75 8.21
N ALA A 21 10.83 4.03 8.37
CA ALA A 21 11.68 5.17 8.02
C ALA A 21 12.25 5.90 9.25
N ALA A 22 12.35 5.24 10.41
CA ALA A 22 12.78 5.88 11.66
C ALA A 22 14.18 6.52 11.54
N ASP A 23 15.10 5.85 10.85
CA ASP A 23 16.51 6.28 10.72
C ASP A 23 16.77 7.15 9.48
N LEU A 24 15.77 7.35 8.63
CA LEU A 24 15.89 8.24 7.48
C LEU A 24 15.52 9.65 7.89
N PRO A 25 16.28 10.69 7.53
CA PRO A 25 15.84 12.07 7.73
C PRO A 25 14.74 12.44 6.75
N ARG A 26 14.81 11.93 5.52
CA ARG A 26 13.88 12.20 4.42
C ARG A 26 13.66 10.95 3.59
N ALA A 27 12.44 10.76 3.08
CA ALA A 27 12.12 9.66 2.17
C ALA A 27 11.01 10.06 1.19
N ARG A 28 11.21 9.75 -0.09
CA ARG A 28 10.11 9.76 -1.06
C ARG A 28 9.09 8.71 -0.65
N ILE A 29 7.80 8.98 -0.77
CA ILE A 29 6.77 8.07 -0.27
C ILE A 29 5.71 7.75 -1.31
N VAL A 30 5.40 6.46 -1.42
CA VAL A 30 4.28 5.93 -2.18
C VAL A 30 3.29 5.37 -1.18
N PHE A 31 2.19 6.07 -0.92
CA PHE A 31 1.07 5.50 -0.18
C PHE A 31 0.17 4.72 -1.13
N ALA A 32 -0.38 3.60 -0.67
CA ALA A 32 -1.22 2.75 -1.50
C ALA A 32 -2.37 2.17 -0.68
N SER A 33 -3.57 2.24 -1.24
CA SER A 33 -4.78 1.65 -0.65
C SER A 33 -5.82 1.48 -1.75
N ARG A 34 -6.44 0.30 -1.83
CA ARG A 34 -7.55 0.02 -2.74
C ARG A 34 -8.73 0.90 -2.39
N HIS A 35 -9.15 0.88 -1.12
CA HIS A 35 -10.36 1.57 -0.67
C HIS A 35 -10.09 2.94 -0.05
N GLY A 36 -8.86 3.19 0.41
CA GLY A 36 -8.49 4.43 1.09
C GLY A 36 -9.32 4.66 2.36
N GLU A 37 -9.69 5.91 2.62
CA GLU A 37 -10.52 6.27 3.78
C GLU A 37 -12.02 6.07 3.50
N LEU A 38 -12.39 4.93 2.89
CA LEU A 38 -13.77 4.65 2.46
C LEU A 38 -14.79 4.77 3.61
N ARG A 39 -14.46 4.27 4.81
CA ARG A 39 -15.35 4.40 6.00
C ARG A 39 -15.61 5.86 6.36
N ARG A 40 -14.60 6.72 6.23
CA ARG A 40 -14.74 8.16 6.49
C ARG A 40 -15.58 8.82 5.41
N THR A 41 -15.30 8.53 4.14
CA THR A 41 -16.08 9.04 3.00
C THR A 41 -17.55 8.63 3.12
N ALA A 42 -17.81 7.38 3.51
CA ALA A 42 -19.17 6.89 3.72
C ALA A 42 -19.89 7.56 4.91
N GLY A 43 -19.15 7.98 5.93
CA GLY A 43 -19.69 8.83 7.01
C GLY A 43 -20.06 10.24 6.51
N ILE A 44 -19.19 10.86 5.71
CA ILE A 44 -19.46 12.17 5.09
C ILE A 44 -20.70 12.12 4.20
N LEU A 45 -20.85 11.07 3.40
CA LEU A 45 -22.04 10.90 2.55
C LEU A 45 -23.32 10.75 3.38
N ALA A 46 -23.26 10.03 4.51
CA ALA A 46 -24.39 9.93 5.42
C ALA A 46 -24.74 11.28 6.07
N ASP A 47 -23.75 12.10 6.44
CA ASP A 47 -24.00 13.45 6.94
C ASP A 47 -24.72 14.30 5.88
N ILE A 48 -24.28 14.24 4.62
CA ILE A 48 -24.91 14.95 3.50
C ILE A 48 -26.36 14.51 3.28
N GLU A 49 -26.61 13.19 3.26
CA GLU A 49 -27.95 12.62 3.09
C GLU A 49 -28.92 13.11 4.18
N ASN A 50 -28.43 13.25 5.42
CA ASN A 50 -29.21 13.72 6.56
C ASN A 50 -29.24 15.26 6.70
N ALA A 51 -28.74 16.01 5.71
CA ALA A 51 -28.58 17.46 5.77
C ALA A 51 -27.80 17.95 7.02
N ALA A 52 -26.90 17.12 7.53
CA ALA A 52 -26.05 17.42 8.67
C ALA A 52 -24.77 18.18 8.23
N PRO A 53 -24.17 19.01 9.10
CA PRO A 53 -22.92 19.69 8.77
C PRO A 53 -21.76 18.72 8.55
N VAL A 54 -21.12 18.78 7.38
CA VAL A 54 -19.89 18.01 7.10
C VAL A 54 -18.71 18.63 7.83
N SER A 55 -17.99 17.82 8.61
CA SER A 55 -16.77 18.26 9.29
C SER A 55 -15.65 18.57 8.27
N PRO A 56 -15.10 19.79 8.24
CA PRO A 56 -13.98 20.14 7.34
C PRO A 56 -12.76 19.25 7.57
N THR A 57 -12.50 18.88 8.83
CA THR A 57 -11.39 17.97 9.18
C THR A 57 -11.64 16.56 8.64
N ALA A 58 -12.88 16.06 8.71
CA ALA A 58 -13.20 14.75 8.16
C ALA A 58 -13.04 14.76 6.64
N PHE A 59 -13.53 15.80 5.96
CA PHE A 59 -13.36 15.97 4.53
C PHE A 59 -11.89 16.06 4.10
N SER A 60 -11.06 16.86 4.78
CA SER A 60 -9.63 16.95 4.46
C SER A 60 -8.87 15.63 4.69
N LEU A 61 -9.37 14.73 5.55
CA LEU A 61 -8.78 13.42 5.81
C LEU A 61 -9.38 12.29 4.98
N SER A 62 -10.37 12.55 4.10
CA SER A 62 -11.03 11.50 3.30
C SER A 62 -10.34 11.27 1.95
N VAL A 63 -9.43 12.15 1.55
CA VAL A 63 -8.65 12.00 0.32
C VAL A 63 -7.57 10.93 0.49
N LEU A 64 -7.28 10.17 -0.57
CA LEU A 64 -6.33 9.05 -0.53
C LEU A 64 -4.92 9.49 -0.10
N ASN A 65 -4.49 10.68 -0.50
CA ASN A 65 -3.19 11.24 -0.18
C ASN A 65 -3.12 11.94 1.19
N ALA A 66 -4.19 11.88 2.01
CA ALA A 66 -4.17 12.49 3.34
C ALA A 66 -3.04 11.91 4.19
N MET A 67 -2.75 10.61 4.05
CA MET A 67 -1.72 9.93 4.85
C MET A 67 -0.30 10.36 4.49
N SER A 68 0.00 10.58 3.20
CA SER A 68 1.26 11.19 2.77
C SER A 68 1.44 12.58 3.36
N GLY A 69 0.38 13.41 3.30
CA GLY A 69 0.41 14.75 3.89
C GLY A 69 0.65 14.72 5.40
N VAL A 70 -0.09 13.88 6.14
CA VAL A 70 0.05 13.75 7.59
C VAL A 70 1.45 13.24 7.97
N PHE A 71 1.97 12.25 7.24
CA PHE A 71 3.32 11.72 7.47
C PHE A 71 4.40 12.77 7.26
N GLY A 72 4.35 13.51 6.15
CA GLY A 72 5.30 14.58 5.83
C GLY A 72 5.25 15.70 6.88
N ILE A 73 4.06 16.18 7.24
CA ILE A 73 3.88 17.21 8.29
C ILE A 73 4.45 16.74 9.63
N ALA A 74 4.18 15.49 10.03
CA ALA A 74 4.66 14.95 11.31
C ALA A 74 6.19 14.88 11.39
N ARG A 75 6.87 14.76 10.25
CA ARG A 75 8.33 14.65 10.15
C ARG A 75 9.03 15.95 9.72
N GLY A 76 8.27 16.97 9.31
CA GLY A 76 8.84 18.14 8.63
C GLY A 76 9.51 17.77 7.29
N ASP A 77 9.04 16.70 6.65
CA ASP A 77 9.59 16.17 5.41
C ASP A 77 8.75 16.62 4.21
N THR A 78 9.40 17.31 3.27
CA THR A 78 8.79 17.83 2.03
C THR A 78 9.21 17.03 0.80
N SER A 79 9.76 15.83 0.99
CA SER A 79 10.10 14.93 -0.11
C SER A 79 8.87 14.56 -0.95
N PRO A 80 9.05 14.24 -2.24
CA PRO A 80 7.96 13.79 -3.11
C PRO A 80 7.10 12.69 -2.48
N ALA A 81 5.78 12.88 -2.57
CA ALA A 81 4.80 11.98 -2.00
C ALA A 81 3.66 11.76 -2.98
N ILE A 82 3.32 10.51 -3.25
CA ILE A 82 2.19 10.14 -4.12
C ILE A 82 1.28 9.14 -3.42
N ALA A 83 0.08 8.96 -3.96
CA ALA A 83 -0.88 7.99 -3.48
C ALA A 83 -1.47 7.19 -4.66
N VAL A 84 -1.52 5.86 -4.52
CA VAL A 84 -1.94 4.92 -5.58
C VAL A 84 -3.17 4.13 -5.12
N SER A 85 -4.18 4.08 -5.98
CA SER A 85 -5.30 3.14 -5.89
C SER A 85 -5.59 2.61 -7.29
N ALA A 86 -5.65 1.29 -7.42
CA ALA A 86 -5.83 0.60 -8.69
C ALA A 86 -6.62 -0.72 -8.51
N GLY A 87 -7.64 -0.69 -7.65
CA GLY A 87 -8.47 -1.86 -7.38
C GLY A 87 -7.67 -3.01 -6.74
N PRO A 88 -7.96 -4.28 -7.08
CA PRO A 88 -7.23 -5.44 -6.57
C PRO A 88 -5.72 -5.44 -6.83
N ALA A 89 -5.25 -4.74 -7.88
CA ALA A 89 -3.84 -4.68 -8.28
C ALA A 89 -3.02 -3.56 -7.59
N THR A 90 -3.62 -2.86 -6.62
CA THR A 90 -3.04 -1.65 -5.99
C THR A 90 -1.63 -1.89 -5.43
N LEU A 91 -1.40 -2.97 -4.69
CA LEU A 91 -0.11 -3.20 -4.03
C LEU A 91 1.02 -3.43 -5.04
N GLY A 92 0.79 -4.22 -6.09
CA GLY A 92 1.79 -4.52 -7.11
C GLY A 92 2.11 -3.32 -7.99
N LEU A 93 1.10 -2.53 -8.35
CA LEU A 93 1.35 -1.28 -9.08
C LEU A 93 2.04 -0.23 -8.21
N ALA A 94 1.76 -0.20 -6.91
CA ALA A 94 2.48 0.68 -5.99
C ALA A 94 3.93 0.22 -5.75
N LEU A 95 4.20 -1.09 -5.71
CA LEU A 95 5.55 -1.66 -5.71
C LEU A 95 6.31 -1.30 -7.01
N LEU A 96 5.64 -1.40 -8.16
CA LEU A 96 6.21 -1.01 -9.46
C LEU A 96 6.55 0.48 -9.49
N GLU A 97 5.63 1.33 -9.03
CA GLU A 97 5.84 2.78 -8.94
C GLU A 97 7.00 3.13 -7.99
N ALA A 98 7.05 2.53 -6.80
CA ALA A 98 8.14 2.72 -5.85
C ALA A 98 9.49 2.29 -6.46
N HIS A 99 9.50 1.15 -7.17
CA HIS A 99 10.69 0.68 -7.88
C HIS A 99 11.10 1.62 -9.02
N ALA A 100 10.16 2.13 -9.82
CA ALA A 100 10.44 3.06 -10.90
C ALA A 100 11.05 4.38 -10.38
N GLN A 101 10.53 4.92 -9.27
CA GLN A 101 11.11 6.08 -8.60
C GLN A 101 12.51 5.79 -8.06
N TYR A 102 12.71 4.63 -7.43
CA TYR A 102 14.02 4.21 -6.93
C TYR A 102 15.03 4.01 -8.07
N ALA A 103 14.67 3.32 -9.14
CA ALA A 103 15.53 3.08 -10.29
C ALA A 103 15.93 4.39 -11.02
N SER A 104 15.04 5.38 -11.02
CA SER A 104 15.32 6.70 -11.62
C SER A 104 16.27 7.56 -10.79
N ASP A 105 16.33 7.32 -9.46
CA ASP A 105 17.27 7.97 -8.55
C ASP A 105 17.61 7.04 -7.37
N PRO A 106 18.58 6.13 -7.53
CA PRO A 106 18.93 5.14 -6.49
C PRO A 106 19.59 5.74 -5.25
N ALA A 107 20.05 7.00 -5.31
CA ALA A 107 20.65 7.68 -4.17
C ALA A 107 19.59 8.15 -3.15
N SER A 108 18.32 8.21 -3.56
CA SER A 108 17.19 8.63 -2.73
C SER A 108 16.32 7.41 -2.40
N PRO A 109 16.21 7.00 -1.12
CA PRO A 109 15.34 5.88 -0.76
C PRO A 109 13.86 6.17 -1.05
N VAL A 110 13.07 5.12 -1.31
CA VAL A 110 11.62 5.21 -1.51
C VAL A 110 10.89 4.33 -0.51
N LEU A 111 10.05 4.93 0.31
CA LEU A 111 9.17 4.23 1.24
C LEU A 111 7.83 3.93 0.56
N LEU A 112 7.53 2.66 0.35
CA LEU A 112 6.18 2.21 0.04
C LEU A 112 5.41 1.97 1.35
N VAL A 113 4.20 2.49 1.45
CA VAL A 113 3.27 2.16 2.52
C VAL A 113 1.95 1.72 1.92
N TYR A 114 1.62 0.45 2.09
CA TYR A 114 0.31 -0.09 1.75
C TYR A 114 -0.51 -0.26 3.03
N ALA A 115 -1.76 0.22 3.03
CA ALA A 115 -2.68 -0.06 4.10
C ALA A 115 -4.11 -0.11 3.56
N ASP A 116 -4.86 -1.11 3.98
CA ASP A 116 -6.24 -1.30 3.56
C ASP A 116 -7.09 -1.89 4.67
N GLU A 117 -8.40 -1.73 4.52
CA GLU A 117 -9.41 -2.43 5.32
C GLU A 117 -10.58 -2.81 4.41
N PRO A 118 -11.35 -3.87 4.74
CA PRO A 118 -12.50 -4.28 3.93
C PRO A 118 -13.47 -3.11 3.70
N ALA A 119 -14.08 -3.09 2.51
CA ALA A 119 -15.12 -2.11 2.24
C ALA A 119 -16.32 -2.31 3.18
N ASP A 120 -17.04 -1.22 3.44
CA ASP A 120 -18.25 -1.28 4.24
C ASP A 120 -19.32 -2.12 3.51
N THR A 121 -19.95 -3.05 4.22
CA THR A 121 -20.95 -3.97 3.66
C THR A 121 -22.14 -3.27 3.00
N ARG A 122 -22.40 -1.99 3.32
CA ARG A 122 -23.43 -1.18 2.66
C ARG A 122 -23.22 -1.03 1.15
N PHE A 123 -21.98 -1.21 0.67
CA PHE A 123 -21.63 -1.11 -0.75
C PHE A 123 -21.74 -2.46 -1.49
N GLY A 124 -22.25 -3.50 -0.83
CA GLY A 124 -22.38 -4.84 -1.38
C GLY A 124 -21.10 -5.68 -1.24
N SER A 125 -21.14 -6.88 -1.80
CA SER A 125 -20.00 -7.80 -1.77
C SER A 125 -18.93 -7.37 -2.77
N VAL A 126 -17.69 -7.24 -2.30
CA VAL A 126 -16.53 -6.95 -3.14
C VAL A 126 -15.80 -8.26 -3.46
N ALA A 127 -15.57 -8.54 -4.74
CA ALA A 127 -14.75 -9.68 -5.16
C ALA A 127 -13.28 -9.47 -4.75
N ASP A 128 -12.64 -10.56 -4.34
CA ASP A 128 -11.25 -10.60 -3.86
C ASP A 128 -10.99 -9.51 -2.80
N GLU A 129 -11.88 -9.42 -1.80
CA GLU A 129 -11.81 -8.38 -0.78
C GLU A 129 -10.55 -8.52 0.08
N VAL A 130 -9.97 -7.37 0.44
CA VAL A 130 -8.74 -7.28 1.21
C VAL A 130 -9.00 -7.44 2.71
N ASP A 131 -8.10 -8.14 3.40
CA ASP A 131 -8.08 -8.14 4.85
C ASP A 131 -7.54 -6.80 5.38
N THR A 132 -7.88 -6.47 6.63
CA THR A 132 -7.25 -5.31 7.29
C THR A 132 -5.76 -5.57 7.45
N CYS A 133 -4.93 -4.78 6.77
CA CYS A 133 -3.49 -4.92 6.84
C CYS A 133 -2.77 -3.59 6.63
N ALA A 134 -1.54 -3.50 7.12
CA ALA A 134 -0.63 -2.43 6.78
C ALA A 134 0.78 -3.01 6.61
N LEU A 135 1.48 -2.55 5.59
CA LEU A 135 2.82 -2.97 5.21
C LEU A 135 3.62 -1.73 4.82
N ALA A 136 4.84 -1.62 5.34
CA ALA A 136 5.82 -0.65 4.88
C ALA A 136 7.03 -1.39 4.31
N VAL A 137 7.50 -0.96 3.14
CA VAL A 137 8.69 -1.50 2.48
C VAL A 137 9.57 -0.33 2.08
N LEU A 138 10.80 -0.32 2.59
CA LEU A 138 11.81 0.64 2.20
C LEU A 138 12.65 0.07 1.05
N LEU A 139 12.67 0.76 -0.08
CA LEU A 139 13.56 0.49 -1.20
C LEU A 139 14.80 1.38 -1.04
N ASP A 140 15.95 0.73 -0.89
CA ASP A 140 17.22 1.37 -0.59
C ASP A 140 18.41 0.58 -1.17
N GLY A 141 19.48 1.28 -1.55
CA GLY A 141 20.68 0.67 -2.13
C GLY A 141 21.48 -0.19 -1.14
N SER A 142 21.28 -0.02 0.17
CA SER A 142 21.89 -0.85 1.21
C SER A 142 21.07 -2.09 1.58
N ALA A 143 19.96 -2.34 0.87
CA ALA A 143 19.11 -3.49 1.13
C ALA A 143 19.88 -4.81 1.01
N LYS A 144 19.72 -5.68 2.01
CA LYS A 144 20.40 -6.99 2.09
C LYS A 144 19.66 -8.10 1.36
N ALA A 145 18.48 -7.79 0.84
CA ALA A 145 17.60 -8.72 0.16
C ALA A 145 16.79 -7.96 -0.90
N SER A 146 16.21 -8.71 -1.82
CA SER A 146 15.34 -8.17 -2.86
C SER A 146 14.02 -8.93 -2.92
N LEU A 147 12.96 -8.19 -3.25
CA LEU A 147 11.65 -8.74 -3.58
C LEU A 147 11.49 -8.68 -5.09
N MET A 148 11.56 -9.82 -5.76
CA MET A 148 11.34 -9.90 -7.19
C MET A 148 9.87 -10.01 -7.50
N CYS A 149 9.38 -9.15 -8.39
CA CYS A 149 8.00 -9.14 -8.86
C CYS A 149 7.99 -9.51 -10.34
N SER A 150 7.22 -10.54 -10.71
CA SER A 150 6.95 -10.88 -12.10
C SER A 150 5.48 -10.64 -12.41
N HIS A 151 5.20 -10.01 -13.55
CA HIS A 151 3.85 -9.81 -14.07
C HIS A 151 3.76 -10.38 -15.49
N GLY A 152 2.67 -11.08 -15.79
CA GLY A 152 2.41 -11.63 -17.12
C GLY A 152 0.97 -12.07 -17.29
N LEU A 153 0.64 -12.55 -18.50
CA LEU A 153 -0.66 -13.14 -18.76
C LEU A 153 -0.81 -14.47 -18.01
N ALA A 154 -1.96 -14.67 -17.37
CA ALA A 154 -2.31 -15.93 -16.76
C ALA A 154 -2.44 -17.01 -17.84
N THR A 155 -1.50 -17.95 -17.86
CA THR A 155 -1.58 -19.15 -18.71
C THR A 155 -2.32 -20.25 -17.94
N GLU A 156 -3.22 -20.99 -18.59
CA GLU A 156 -4.09 -22.04 -18.01
C GLU A 156 -3.37 -23.17 -17.24
N ARG A 157 -2.03 -23.22 -17.23
CA ARG A 157 -1.25 -24.25 -16.54
C ARG A 157 0.05 -23.71 -15.95
N ARG A 158 0.04 -23.36 -14.66
CA ARG A 158 1.20 -23.44 -13.74
C ARG A 158 0.69 -23.74 -12.33
N ASP A 159 1.55 -24.36 -11.52
CA ASP A 159 1.30 -24.79 -10.14
C ASP A 159 0.33 -23.87 -9.38
N THR A 160 -0.82 -24.42 -8.99
CA THR A 160 -1.77 -23.76 -8.07
C THR A 160 -1.24 -23.72 -6.63
N ALA A 161 -0.06 -24.29 -6.38
CA ALA A 161 0.64 -24.17 -5.12
C ALA A 161 0.94 -22.68 -4.84
N ASN A 162 0.37 -22.16 -3.75
CA ASN A 162 0.52 -20.80 -3.24
C ASN A 162 -0.15 -19.67 -4.05
N VAL A 163 -1.25 -19.95 -4.76
CA VAL A 163 -2.13 -18.88 -5.27
C VAL A 163 -2.99 -18.34 -4.13
N MET A 164 -2.85 -17.05 -3.82
CA MET A 164 -3.61 -16.36 -2.78
C MET A 164 -4.81 -15.63 -3.37
N THR A 165 -5.82 -15.35 -2.54
CA THR A 165 -7.04 -14.63 -2.96
C THR A 165 -6.75 -13.17 -3.29
N THR A 166 -5.88 -12.50 -2.53
CA THR A 166 -5.51 -11.11 -2.79
C THR A 166 -4.01 -10.92 -2.98
N GLN A 167 -3.66 -9.80 -3.61
CA GLN A 167 -2.29 -9.39 -3.80
C GLN A 167 -1.55 -9.17 -2.47
N SER A 168 -2.24 -8.58 -1.49
CA SER A 168 -1.70 -8.35 -0.14
C SER A 168 -1.34 -9.67 0.55
N GLN A 169 -2.20 -10.68 0.45
CA GLN A 169 -1.93 -12.03 0.97
C GLN A 169 -0.75 -12.68 0.25
N ALA A 170 -0.64 -12.57 -1.08
CA ALA A 170 0.50 -13.11 -1.83
C ALA A 170 1.84 -12.49 -1.41
N VAL A 171 1.88 -11.16 -1.27
CA VAL A 171 3.08 -10.44 -0.82
C VAL A 171 3.42 -10.78 0.63
N LEU A 172 2.45 -10.73 1.54
CA LEU A 172 2.67 -11.05 2.96
C LEU A 172 3.08 -12.51 3.16
N HIS A 173 2.50 -13.45 2.41
CA HIS A 173 2.94 -14.84 2.37
C HIS A 173 4.42 -14.89 1.99
N CYS A 174 4.79 -14.30 0.85
CA CYS A 174 6.19 -14.31 0.39
C CYS A 174 7.18 -13.70 1.40
N LEU A 175 6.82 -12.57 2.02
CA LEU A 175 7.66 -11.90 3.01
C LEU A 175 7.80 -12.71 4.31
N SER A 176 6.73 -13.39 4.74
CA SER A 176 6.70 -14.14 6.00
C SER A 176 7.33 -15.53 5.90
N SER A 177 7.02 -16.29 4.84
CA SER A 177 7.48 -17.66 4.65
C SER A 177 8.78 -17.77 3.85
N ARG A 178 9.22 -16.68 3.18
CA ARG A 178 10.32 -16.67 2.21
C ARG A 178 10.10 -17.62 1.02
N THR A 179 8.86 -18.04 0.78
CA THR A 179 8.46 -18.82 -0.41
C THR A 179 7.81 -17.93 -1.45
N SER A 180 7.59 -18.43 -2.66
CA SER A 180 6.86 -17.66 -3.67
C SER A 180 5.39 -17.50 -3.30
N GLY A 181 4.86 -16.28 -3.44
CA GLY A 181 3.43 -16.00 -3.41
C GLY A 181 2.94 -15.62 -4.80
N THR A 182 1.79 -16.13 -5.21
CA THR A 182 1.19 -15.82 -6.51
C THR A 182 -0.22 -15.27 -6.31
N TRP A 183 -0.62 -14.31 -7.14
CA TRP A 183 -1.98 -13.82 -7.21
C TRP A 183 -2.42 -13.72 -8.68
N GLN A 184 -3.66 -14.10 -8.95
CA GLN A 184 -4.23 -14.06 -10.29
C GLN A 184 -5.56 -13.32 -10.26
N HIS A 185 -5.79 -12.49 -11.27
CA HIS A 185 -7.05 -11.79 -11.44
C HIS A 185 -7.31 -11.55 -12.92
N ALA A 186 -8.48 -11.97 -13.39
CA ALA A 186 -8.81 -12.05 -14.82
C ALA A 186 -7.70 -12.78 -15.60
N SER A 187 -7.17 -12.16 -16.66
CA SER A 187 -6.08 -12.70 -17.49
C SER A 187 -4.68 -12.31 -16.99
N SER A 188 -4.54 -11.74 -15.79
CA SER A 188 -3.25 -11.29 -15.25
C SER A 188 -2.77 -12.19 -14.11
N SER A 189 -1.48 -12.49 -14.10
CA SER A 189 -0.81 -13.24 -13.05
C SER A 189 0.37 -12.44 -12.52
N TRP A 190 0.45 -12.35 -11.20
CA TRP A 190 1.55 -11.73 -10.49
C TRP A 190 2.21 -12.75 -9.57
N SER A 191 3.53 -12.71 -9.47
CA SER A 191 4.26 -13.53 -8.51
C SER A 191 5.38 -12.75 -7.82
N TRP A 192 5.55 -13.03 -6.54
CA TRP A 192 6.59 -12.45 -5.69
C TRP A 192 7.51 -13.54 -5.19
N GLN A 193 8.81 -13.25 -5.23
CA GLN A 193 9.86 -14.14 -4.74
C GLN A 193 10.85 -13.34 -3.90
N TRP A 194 11.17 -13.87 -2.73
CA TRP A 194 12.23 -13.33 -1.88
C TRP A 194 13.59 -13.85 -2.36
N ARG A 195 14.58 -12.97 -2.43
CA ARG A 195 15.97 -13.33 -2.66
C ARG A 195 16.87 -12.70 -1.60
N GLU A 196 17.64 -13.54 -0.93
CA GLU A 196 18.74 -13.09 -0.08
C GLU A 196 19.89 -12.54 -0.92
N GLY A 197 20.56 -11.51 -0.41
CA GLY A 197 21.67 -10.84 -1.09
C GLY A 197 21.24 -9.59 -1.86
N PRO A 198 22.22 -8.71 -2.18
CA PRO A 198 21.96 -7.49 -2.91
C PRO A 198 21.45 -7.80 -4.32
N TRP A 199 20.59 -6.92 -4.83
CA TRP A 199 20.12 -7.02 -6.22
C TRP A 199 21.31 -6.85 -7.18
N GLN A 200 21.54 -7.84 -8.05
CA GLN A 200 22.50 -7.76 -9.15
C GLN A 200 21.73 -7.45 -10.43
N ALA A 201 21.96 -6.27 -11.00
CA ALA A 201 21.49 -5.95 -12.35
C ALA A 201 22.20 -6.91 -13.33
N HIS A 202 21.43 -7.64 -14.12
CA HIS A 202 21.95 -8.30 -15.32
C HIS A 202 21.91 -7.32 -16.50
#